data_AF-A0A418XF45-F1
#
_entry.id   AF-A0A418XF45-F1
#
_cell.length_a   1.000
_cell.length_b   1.000
_cell.length_c   1.000
_cell.angle_alpha   90.00
_cell.angle_beta   90.00
_cell.angle_gamma   90.00
#
_symmetry.space_group_name_H-M   'P 1'
#
loop_
_entity.id
_entity.type
_entity.pdbx_description
1 polymer ?
#
loop_
_entity_poly.entity_id
_entity_poly.type
_entity_poly.pdbx_seq_one_letter_code
_entity_poly.pdbx_strand_id
1 'polypeptide(L)'
;MPVQNTVLFRQQAFIDGEWVHADSGQVITVSNPATGETVGTVPRMGATETCRAIEAANRALPAWRSLTAKERAVKLRRWFELMMANQEALARLMTVARKGLGRYRGSYGRYFHPLDDDKLQRVAS
;
A
#
# COMPACT_ATOMS: atom_id res chain seq x y z
N MET A 1 -10.77 17.51 -8.46
CA MET A 1 -10.60 17.41 -6.99
C MET A 1 -9.14 17.10 -6.68
N PRO A 2 -8.40 17.92 -5.92
CA PRO A 2 -6.97 17.65 -5.70
C PRO A 2 -6.80 16.63 -4.58
N VAL A 3 -6.64 15.36 -4.94
CA VAL A 3 -6.22 14.27 -4.02
C VAL A 3 -4.82 14.52 -3.41
N GLN A 4 -4.08 15.46 -3.99
CA GLN A 4 -2.69 15.83 -3.66
C GLN A 4 -2.51 16.42 -2.26
N ASN A 5 -3.56 16.96 -1.64
CA ASN A 5 -3.50 17.59 -0.31
C ASN A 5 -3.86 16.65 0.85
N THR A 6 -3.87 15.34 0.62
CA THR A 6 -4.20 14.35 1.67
C THR A 6 -2.93 13.67 2.18
N VAL A 7 -2.92 13.32 3.48
CA VAL A 7 -1.82 12.53 4.07
C VAL A 7 -1.67 11.13 3.45
N LEU A 8 -2.69 10.68 2.70
CA LEU A 8 -2.71 9.41 1.96
C LEU A 8 -2.01 9.54 0.59
N PHE A 9 -1.87 10.75 0.05
CA PHE A 9 -1.14 10.99 -1.19
C PHE A 9 0.35 11.07 -0.89
N ARG A 10 1.09 10.00 -1.25
CA ARG A 10 2.52 9.87 -1.00
C ARG A 10 3.29 9.75 -2.31
N GLN A 11 4.41 10.45 -2.37
CA GLN A 11 5.35 10.49 -3.50
C GLN A 11 6.73 9.94 -3.10
N GLN A 12 6.75 9.15 -2.03
CA GLN A 12 7.92 8.52 -1.41
C GLN A 12 7.64 7.02 -1.28
N ALA A 13 8.68 6.20 -1.21
CA ALA A 13 8.54 4.79 -0.84
C ALA A 13 8.62 4.65 0.69
N PHE A 14 8.04 3.57 1.23
CA PHE A 14 8.12 3.27 2.66
C PHE A 14 9.12 2.12 2.89
N ILE A 15 10.26 2.41 3.51
CA ILE A 15 11.35 1.46 3.77
C ILE A 15 11.76 1.60 5.24
N ASP A 16 11.80 0.48 5.97
CA ASP A 16 12.24 0.42 7.38
C ASP A 16 11.53 1.41 8.33
N GLY A 17 10.24 1.67 8.11
CA GLY A 17 9.48 2.61 8.93
C GLY A 17 9.55 4.06 8.47
N GLU A 18 10.31 4.36 7.42
CA GLU A 18 10.56 5.72 6.95
C GLU A 18 10.05 5.97 5.52
N TRP A 19 9.67 7.22 5.24
CA TRP A 19 9.34 7.68 3.90
C TRP A 19 10.58 8.22 3.20
N VAL A 20 11.02 7.56 2.14
CA VAL A 20 12.30 7.83 1.47
C VAL A 20 12.16 8.08 -0.02
N HIS A 21 13.09 8.87 -0.57
CA HIS A 21 13.30 9.04 -2.01
C HIS A 21 14.35 8.04 -2.51
N ALA A 22 14.47 7.90 -3.83
CA ALA A 22 15.53 7.11 -4.43
C ALA A 22 16.87 7.80 -4.19
N ASP A 23 17.92 7.03 -3.95
CA ASP A 23 19.27 7.54 -3.71
C ASP A 23 19.79 8.30 -4.93
N SER A 24 19.35 7.86 -6.12
CA SER A 24 19.65 8.52 -7.40
C SER A 24 18.88 9.84 -7.62
N GLY A 25 17.88 10.15 -6.79
CA GLY A 25 16.94 11.25 -7.00
C GLY A 25 15.95 11.04 -8.16
N GLN A 26 16.06 9.93 -8.89
CA GLN A 26 15.19 9.65 -10.03
C GLN A 26 13.76 9.34 -9.59
N VAL A 27 12.80 9.74 -10.43
CA VAL A 27 11.37 9.53 -10.21
C VAL A 27 10.68 9.00 -11.45
N ILE A 28 9.52 8.38 -11.25
CA ILE A 28 8.59 7.94 -12.29
C ILE A 28 7.35 8.84 -12.20
N THR A 29 7.02 9.51 -13.30
CA THR A 29 5.81 10.31 -13.40
C THR A 29 4.57 9.42 -13.51
N VAL A 30 3.58 9.72 -12.67
CA VAL A 30 2.25 9.13 -12.68
C VAL A 30 1.31 10.16 -13.32
N SER A 31 0.69 9.78 -14.43
CA SER A 31 -0.28 10.61 -15.16
C SER A 31 -1.66 9.97 -15.16
N ASN A 32 -2.68 10.82 -15.22
CA ASN A 32 -4.06 10.41 -15.38
C ASN A 32 -4.27 9.95 -16.83
N PRO A 33 -4.66 8.69 -17.11
CA PRO A 33 -4.82 8.23 -18.49
C PRO A 33 -5.99 8.89 -19.23
N ALA A 34 -6.97 9.45 -18.51
CA ALA A 34 -8.16 10.05 -19.12
C ALA A 34 -7.89 11.48 -19.60
N THR A 35 -6.99 12.21 -18.93
CA THR A 35 -6.67 13.62 -19.25
C THR A 35 -5.24 13.82 -19.76
N GLY A 36 -4.34 12.86 -19.52
CA GLY A 36 -2.90 12.99 -19.77
C GLY A 36 -2.15 13.80 -18.72
N GLU A 37 -2.86 14.45 -17.79
CA GLU A 37 -2.26 15.35 -16.80
C GLU A 37 -1.41 14.58 -15.78
N THR A 38 -0.35 15.24 -15.29
CA THR A 38 0.49 14.67 -14.23
C THR A 38 -0.24 14.71 -12.89
N VAL A 39 -0.38 13.54 -12.27
CA VAL A 39 -0.95 13.36 -10.94
C VAL A 39 0.09 13.62 -9.86
N GLY A 40 1.31 13.10 -10.09
CA GLY A 40 2.45 13.19 -9.18
C GLY A 40 3.59 12.29 -9.63
N THR A 41 4.50 12.00 -8.72
CA THR A 41 5.71 11.22 -8.95
C THR A 41 5.90 10.15 -7.88
N VAL A 42 6.58 9.05 -8.23
CA VAL A 42 7.03 8.04 -7.26
C VAL A 42 8.53 7.80 -7.45
N PRO A 43 9.31 7.46 -6.41
CA PRO A 43 10.75 7.25 -6.57
C PRO A 43 11.04 6.07 -7.50
N ARG A 44 12.03 6.22 -8.37
CA ARG A 44 12.55 5.14 -9.21
C ARG A 44 13.64 4.38 -8.44
N MET A 45 13.21 3.52 -7.52
CA MET A 45 14.12 2.73 -6.68
C MET A 45 14.97 1.75 -7.51
N GLY A 46 16.22 1.56 -7.07
CA GLY A 46 17.18 0.64 -7.67
C GLY A 46 17.50 -0.55 -6.78
N ALA A 47 18.60 -1.24 -7.12
CA ALA A 47 19.04 -2.42 -6.38
C ALA A 47 19.39 -2.10 -4.93
N THR A 48 20.06 -0.98 -4.68
CA THR A 48 20.52 -0.57 -3.34
C THR A 48 19.37 -0.38 -2.37
N GLU A 49 18.35 0.39 -2.75
CA GLU A 49 17.17 0.61 -1.90
C GLU A 49 16.37 -0.69 -1.69
N THR A 50 16.31 -1.54 -2.72
CA THR A 50 15.70 -2.87 -2.62
C THR A 50 16.45 -3.75 -1.62
N CYS A 51 17.79 -3.78 -1.64
CA CYS A 51 18.60 -4.49 -0.66
C CYS A 51 18.33 -3.98 0.76
N ARG A 52 18.30 -2.66 0.97
CA ARG A 52 17.95 -2.07 2.28
C ARG A 52 16.57 -2.50 2.77
N ALA A 53 15.58 -2.56 1.88
CA ALA A 53 14.24 -3.03 2.22
C ALA A 53 14.22 -4.52 2.60
N ILE A 54 14.97 -5.36 1.90
CA ILE A 54 15.11 -6.80 2.22
C ILE A 54 15.77 -6.97 3.58
N GLU A 55 16.87 -6.26 3.84
CA GLU A 55 17.56 -6.32 5.12
C GLU A 55 16.68 -5.85 6.28
N ALA A 56 15.94 -4.76 6.09
CA ALA A 56 14.96 -4.27 7.07
C ALA A 56 13.87 -5.31 7.37
N ALA A 57 13.30 -5.92 6.32
CA ALA A 57 12.32 -6.99 6.49
C ALA A 57 12.90 -8.20 7.25
N ASN A 58 14.14 -8.59 6.95
CA ASN A 58 14.84 -9.66 7.66
C ASN A 58 15.09 -9.31 9.14
N ARG A 59 15.44 -8.07 9.46
CA ARG A 59 15.59 -7.60 10.85
C ARG A 59 14.26 -7.58 11.61
N ALA A 60 13.16 -7.23 10.95
CA ALA A 60 11.83 -7.18 11.56
C ALA A 60 11.19 -8.57 11.76
N LEU A 61 11.56 -9.55 10.94
CA LEU A 61 10.93 -10.87 10.92
C LEU A 61 10.96 -11.62 12.26
N PRO A 62 12.06 -11.69 13.03
CA PRO A 62 12.08 -12.38 14.33
C PRO A 62 11.05 -11.83 15.33
N ALA A 63 10.94 -10.51 15.45
CA ALA A 63 9.97 -9.88 16.35
C ALA A 63 8.53 -10.03 15.85
N TRP A 64 8.31 -9.98 14.53
CA TRP A 64 6.97 -10.18 13.97
C TRP A 64 6.50 -11.62 14.10
N ARG A 65 7.38 -12.59 13.83
CA ARG A 65 7.03 -14.02 13.87
C ARG A 65 6.82 -14.54 15.30
N SER A 66 7.44 -13.91 16.30
CA SER A 66 7.26 -14.28 17.71
C SER A 66 5.90 -13.86 18.28
N LEU A 67 5.17 -12.97 17.59
CA LEU A 67 3.81 -12.62 17.98
C LEU A 67 2.88 -13.83 17.88
N THR A 68 1.89 -13.89 18.76
CA THR A 68 0.78 -14.84 18.66
C THR A 68 -0.13 -14.50 17.49
N ALA A 69 -0.95 -15.47 17.07
CA ALA A 69 -1.98 -15.24 16.04
C ALA A 69 -2.94 -14.10 16.44
N LYS A 70 -3.33 -14.04 17.71
CA LYS A 70 -4.22 -13.00 18.25
C LYS A 70 -3.60 -11.61 18.16
N GLU A 71 -2.34 -11.44 18.53
CA GLU A 71 -1.65 -10.15 18.45
C GLU A 71 -1.51 -9.65 17.01
N ARG A 72 -1.19 -10.55 16.07
CA ARG A 72 -1.19 -10.20 14.64
C ARG A 72 -2.59 -9.82 14.15
N ALA A 73 -3.61 -10.55 14.56
CA ALA A 73 -5.00 -10.27 14.17
C ALA A 73 -5.46 -8.88 14.64
N VAL A 74 -5.11 -8.47 15.88
CA VAL A 74 -5.42 -7.12 16.37
C VAL A 74 -4.77 -6.04 15.50
N LYS A 75 -3.49 -6.20 15.15
CA LYS A 75 -2.78 -5.23 14.29
C LYS A 75 -3.41 -5.15 12.89
N LEU A 76 -3.73 -6.30 12.29
CA LEU A 76 -4.37 -6.36 10.97
C LEU A 76 -5.81 -5.82 10.98
N ARG A 77 -6.57 -6.09 12.05
CA ARG A 77 -7.93 -5.53 12.25
C ARG A 77 -7.87 -4.01 12.33
N ARG A 78 -6.93 -3.46 13.10
CA ARG A 78 -6.75 -2.01 13.19
C ARG A 78 -6.40 -1.40 11.83
N TRP A 79 -5.56 -2.06 11.05
CA TRP A 79 -5.25 -1.61 9.70
C TRP A 79 -6.50 -1.61 8.79
N PHE A 80 -7.31 -2.67 8.85
CA PHE A 80 -8.59 -2.73 8.14
C PHE A 80 -9.53 -1.59 8.53
N GLU A 81 -9.71 -1.31 9.82
CA GLU A 81 -10.56 -0.21 10.29
C GLU A 81 -10.11 1.13 9.73
N LEU A 82 -8.80 1.39 9.72
CA LEU A 82 -8.22 2.60 9.14
C LEU A 82 -8.46 2.69 7.63
N MET A 83 -8.39 1.56 6.91
CA MET A 83 -8.71 1.52 5.48
C MET A 83 -10.19 1.83 5.23
N MET A 84 -11.10 1.25 6.00
CA MET A 84 -12.54 1.49 5.87
C MET A 84 -12.91 2.93 6.21
N ALA A 85 -12.33 3.49 7.28
CA ALA A 85 -12.53 4.90 7.64
C ALA A 85 -12.06 5.88 6.55
N ASN A 86 -11.16 5.44 5.66
CA ASN A 86 -10.62 6.24 4.56
C ASN A 86 -11.02 5.74 3.17
N GLN A 87 -12.04 4.86 3.07
CA GLN A 87 -12.38 4.12 1.86
C GLN A 87 -12.63 5.04 0.65
N GLU A 88 -13.38 6.13 0.82
CA GLU A 88 -13.66 7.05 -0.28
C GLU A 88 -12.41 7.79 -0.78
N ALA A 89 -11.54 8.21 0.14
CA ALA A 89 -10.29 8.89 -0.21
C ALA A 89 -9.36 7.94 -0.97
N LEU A 90 -9.27 6.68 -0.54
CA LEU A 90 -8.54 5.62 -1.24
C LEU A 90 -9.14 5.32 -2.62
N ALA A 91 -10.47 5.26 -2.74
CA ALA A 91 -11.14 5.04 -4.02
C ALA A 91 -10.86 6.17 -5.03
N ARG A 92 -10.88 7.43 -4.58
CA ARG A 92 -10.49 8.59 -5.39
C ARG A 92 -9.03 8.50 -5.82
N LEU A 93 -8.12 8.17 -4.90
CA LEU A 93 -6.69 8.01 -5.20
C LEU A 93 -6.44 6.92 -6.25
N MET A 94 -7.08 5.75 -6.10
CA MET A 94 -7.00 4.66 -7.06
C MET A 94 -7.50 5.05 -8.45
N THR A 95 -8.59 5.80 -8.53
CA THR A 95 -9.19 6.23 -9.80
C THR A 95 -8.24 7.14 -10.58
N VAL A 96 -7.60 8.07 -9.88
CA VAL A 96 -6.68 9.04 -10.47
C VAL A 96 -5.35 8.39 -10.87
N ALA A 97 -4.82 7.48 -10.06
CA ALA A 97 -3.52 6.84 -10.30
C ALA A 97 -3.56 5.67 -11.28
N ARG A 98 -4.74 5.13 -11.62
CA ARG A 98 -4.89 3.97 -12.49
C ARG A 98 -4.33 4.27 -13.88
N LYS A 99 -3.07 3.91 -14.15
CA LYS A 99 -2.53 3.84 -15.51
C LYS A 99 -3.26 2.75 -16.31
N GLY A 100 -3.37 3.00 -17.62
CA GLY A 100 -3.70 2.02 -18.64
C GLY A 100 -2.70 0.86 -18.64
N LEU A 101 -2.91 -0.10 -17.75
CA LEU A 101 -2.41 -1.45 -17.90
C LEU A 101 -3.29 -2.12 -18.96
N GLY A 102 -2.81 -2.20 -20.19
CA GLY A 102 -3.45 -2.93 -21.29
C GLY A 102 -3.62 -4.44 -21.08
N ARG A 103 -3.49 -4.96 -19.84
CA ARG A 103 -3.82 -6.34 -19.47
C ARG A 103 -4.32 -6.38 -18.02
N TYR A 104 -5.22 -7.32 -17.75
CA TYR A 104 -5.98 -7.56 -16.50
C TYR A 104 -7.32 -6.83 -16.38
N ARG A 105 -8.19 -7.15 -17.34
CA ARG A 105 -9.64 -7.05 -17.16
C ARG A 105 -10.12 -8.33 -16.46
N GLY A 106 -10.23 -8.31 -15.13
CA GLY A 106 -10.94 -9.37 -14.40
C GLY A 106 -10.53 -9.59 -12.95
N SER A 107 -10.85 -8.66 -12.03
CA SER A 107 -11.00 -8.96 -10.60
C SER A 107 -11.29 -7.70 -9.78
N TYR A 108 -12.55 -7.24 -9.73
CA TYR A 108 -12.96 -6.16 -8.81
C TYR A 108 -13.90 -6.63 -7.69
N GLY A 109 -14.60 -7.76 -7.85
CA GLY A 109 -15.48 -8.31 -6.82
C GLY A 109 -14.82 -9.17 -5.73
N ARG A 110 -13.49 -9.34 -5.74
CA ARG A 110 -12.81 -10.38 -4.92
C ARG A 110 -11.91 -9.87 -3.78
N TYR A 111 -11.68 -8.56 -3.66
CA TYR A 111 -10.65 -8.02 -2.73
C TYR A 111 -11.19 -7.41 -1.43
N PHE A 112 -12.49 -7.12 -1.32
CA PHE A 112 -13.10 -6.52 -0.13
C PHE A 112 -14.48 -7.14 0.14
N HIS A 113 -14.53 -8.46 0.30
CA HIS A 113 -15.68 -9.08 0.96
C HIS A 113 -15.50 -8.90 2.47
N PRO A 114 -16.54 -8.51 3.24
CA PRO A 114 -16.50 -8.61 4.70
C PRO A 114 -16.07 -10.04 5.07
N LEU A 115 -15.03 -10.16 5.89
CA LEU A 115 -14.74 -11.43 6.55
C LEU A 115 -15.81 -11.63 7.60
N ASP A 116 -16.72 -12.57 7.39
CA ASP A 116 -17.67 -12.99 8.41
C ASP A 116 -16.89 -13.46 9.66
N ASP A 117 -17.30 -13.00 10.85
CA ASP A 117 -16.59 -13.23 12.12
C ASP A 117 -16.34 -14.71 12.43
N ASP A 118 -17.18 -15.61 11.91
CA ASP A 118 -17.05 -17.07 12.01
C ASP A 118 -15.76 -17.63 11.38
N LYS A 119 -15.19 -16.97 10.37
CA LYS A 119 -13.95 -17.43 9.72
C LYS A 119 -12.70 -17.03 10.49
N LEU A 120 -12.76 -15.97 11.31
CA LEU A 120 -11.62 -15.52 12.11
C LEU A 120 -11.36 -16.44 13.31
N GLN A 121 -12.40 -17.06 13.88
CA GLN A 121 -12.24 -17.98 15.01
C GLN A 121 -11.54 -19.30 14.63
N ARG A 122 -11.73 -19.80 13.39
CA ARG A 122 -11.10 -21.05 12.90
C ARG A 122 -9.61 -20.95 12.55
N VAL A 123 -9.07 -19.74 12.38
CA VAL A 123 -7.64 -19.52 12.10
C VAL A 123 -6.85 -19.30 13.40
N ALA A 124 -7.55 -19.17 14.53
CA ALA A 124 -6.98 -18.92 15.85
C ALA A 124 -6.94 -20.16 16.77
N SER A 125 -7.36 -21.32 16.26
CA SER A 125 -7.25 -22.65 16.89
C SER A 125 -6.17 -23.48 16.23
#